data_AF-A0A8H6J6A5-F1
#
_entry.id   AF-A0A8H6J6A5-F1
#
_cell.length_a   1.000
_cell.length_b   1.000
_cell.length_c   1.000
_cell.angle_alpha   90.00
_cell.angle_beta   90.00
_cell.angle_gamma   90.00
#
_symmetry.space_group_name_H-M   'P 1'
#
loop_
_entity.id
_entity.type
_entity.pdbx_description
1 polymer ?
#
loop_
_entity_poly.entity_id
_entity_poly.type
_entity_poly.pdbx_seq_one_letter_code
_entity_poly.pdbx_strand_id
1 'polypeptide(L)'
;EVQSPTQDYNYSEDAAILRRKTDDGQFRGLPATRQTRWKVLGKVLSRWAITVAIIVSVYVVIWVYSTKPVMNQATKRQYNALITGLSIALGLAVASSLNHMVAELRWWILSRRYRSKRKVELILGADNLKHTIMLAARSKRWSIHLAALGWLLLSIGSQVGLAAIGLCYSTDTADKQALLVPGNVTIPNMATIETEKVVKSNSKTLGAQEYTANSYGTVSLAYGTAEVSAAPLERAIYVASDPLMFCTEGLCKYVFHETSTTSITDKNANPVTVSTNRSINSTAVCQTWPVITGGNGTEPNITISLGNDANRTVPIPVRGGTDQTTFMTRSDNDCGVGCSTVTAFEASASAPWYYACNITVGEVANATRPEHEVGGNLTDLAAAAIALQGFAVSSLVNDTNFQYQMYPAESVFGVPMNGSVADMQAMLSRFAIGVVAIAAESNSDLTLEGTMPMKGTVLNVSHWNLIHMILLLTASLQLALGIAAALVANRVVVPDGGAVEIAQVMRAMAIRERQANDLIACEKASTVGPPPGGKTLWIYRDTLVSKEDGIYDLHMEEQRYTPSNEAGMIEMDQQRPQTSRGSTPPAQ
;
A
#
# COMPACT_ATOMS: atom_id res chain seq x y z
N GLU A 1 -44.06 12.25 -34.96
CA GLU A 1 -43.33 12.82 -36.11
C GLU A 1 -41.90 13.12 -35.70
N VAL A 2 -40.96 12.27 -36.08
CA VAL A 2 -39.61 12.58 -36.60
C VAL A 2 -39.08 11.24 -37.13
N GLN A 3 -38.71 11.24 -38.41
CA GLN A 3 -38.43 10.07 -39.25
C GLN A 3 -37.12 9.37 -38.88
N SER A 4 -37.19 8.04 -38.89
CA SER A 4 -36.04 7.11 -38.86
C SER A 4 -35.61 6.83 -40.30
N PRO A 5 -34.32 6.89 -40.67
CA PRO A 5 -33.86 6.42 -41.97
C PRO A 5 -33.58 4.91 -41.86
N THR A 6 -34.53 4.10 -42.32
CA THR A 6 -34.29 2.69 -42.63
C THR A 6 -33.51 2.62 -43.94
N GLN A 7 -32.21 2.39 -43.84
CA GLN A 7 -31.36 2.05 -44.97
C GLN A 7 -31.59 0.56 -45.28
N ASP A 8 -32.51 0.29 -46.21
CA ASP A 8 -32.76 -1.05 -46.74
C ASP A 8 -31.50 -1.57 -47.44
N TYR A 9 -30.79 -2.49 -46.78
CA TYR A 9 -29.73 -3.28 -47.40
C TYR A 9 -30.36 -4.33 -48.30
N ASN A 10 -30.32 -4.06 -49.62
CA ASN A 10 -30.94 -4.85 -50.66
C ASN A 10 -30.15 -6.17 -50.92
N TYR A 11 -30.33 -7.15 -50.05
CA TYR A 11 -29.66 -8.47 -50.09
C TYR A 11 -29.86 -9.24 -51.42
N SER A 12 -30.88 -8.91 -52.21
CA SER A 12 -31.18 -9.57 -53.48
C SER A 12 -30.35 -9.09 -54.66
N GLU A 13 -29.83 -7.86 -54.64
CA GLU A 13 -29.00 -7.32 -55.73
C GLU A 13 -27.56 -7.89 -55.67
N ASP A 14 -26.99 -8.04 -54.48
CA ASP A 14 -25.65 -8.62 -54.28
C ASP A 14 -25.60 -10.11 -54.67
N ALA A 15 -26.71 -10.84 -54.49
CA ALA A 15 -26.84 -12.22 -54.92
C ALA A 15 -26.90 -12.38 -56.46
N ALA A 16 -27.38 -11.37 -57.18
CA ALA A 16 -27.43 -11.36 -58.64
C ALA A 16 -26.10 -10.92 -59.27
N ILE A 17 -25.34 -10.04 -58.61
CA ILE A 17 -23.99 -9.64 -59.01
C ILE A 17 -23.02 -10.83 -58.94
N LEU A 18 -23.14 -11.69 -57.92
CA LEU A 18 -22.35 -12.92 -57.79
C LEU A 18 -22.61 -13.97 -58.89
N ARG A 19 -23.70 -13.86 -59.65
CA ARG A 19 -24.07 -14.81 -60.71
C ARG A 19 -23.65 -14.39 -62.11
N ARG A 20 -23.24 -13.12 -62.31
CA ARG A 20 -23.13 -12.52 -63.65
C ARG A 20 -21.70 -12.33 -64.17
N LYS A 21 -20.67 -12.63 -63.38
CA LYS A 21 -19.27 -12.63 -63.82
C LYS A 21 -18.51 -13.80 -63.19
N THR A 22 -18.60 -14.96 -63.81
CA THR A 22 -17.69 -16.09 -63.55
C THR A 22 -17.27 -16.63 -64.91
N ASP A 23 -16.29 -15.97 -65.53
CA ASP A 23 -15.41 -16.68 -66.45
C ASP A 23 -14.50 -17.54 -65.56
N ASP A 24 -14.72 -18.85 -65.64
CA ASP A 24 -13.91 -19.94 -65.04
C ASP A 24 -13.99 -20.16 -63.52
N GLY A 25 -15.13 -20.68 -63.02
CA GLY A 25 -15.14 -21.50 -61.79
C GLY A 25 -16.43 -21.44 -60.95
N GLN A 26 -17.06 -22.59 -60.73
CA GLN A 26 -18.18 -22.75 -59.80
C GLN A 26 -17.69 -22.63 -58.35
N PHE A 27 -18.20 -21.65 -57.59
CA PHE A 27 -17.91 -21.50 -56.15
C PHE A 27 -18.18 -22.79 -55.38
N ARG A 28 -17.19 -23.28 -54.63
CA ARG A 28 -17.26 -24.52 -53.84
C ARG A 28 -17.61 -24.26 -52.37
N GLY A 29 -17.37 -23.05 -51.87
CA GLY A 29 -17.55 -22.67 -50.47
C GLY A 29 -18.10 -21.25 -50.28
N LEU A 30 -17.50 -20.51 -49.33
CA LEU A 30 -17.96 -19.18 -48.91
C LEU A 30 -17.20 -18.06 -49.67
N PRO A 31 -17.88 -17.14 -50.36
CA PRO A 31 -17.23 -15.95 -50.91
C PRO A 31 -16.82 -15.02 -49.76
N ALA A 32 -15.54 -14.65 -49.72
CA ALA A 32 -15.01 -13.73 -48.72
C ALA A 32 -13.97 -12.79 -49.33
N THR A 33 -13.95 -11.55 -48.86
CA THR A 33 -12.91 -10.57 -49.21
C THR A 33 -11.83 -10.57 -48.14
N ARG A 34 -10.57 -10.35 -48.53
CA ARG A 34 -9.48 -10.21 -47.56
C ARG A 34 -9.69 -8.98 -46.70
N GLN A 35 -9.80 -9.16 -45.38
CA GLN A 35 -9.90 -8.03 -44.46
C GLN A 35 -8.67 -7.12 -44.58
N THR A 36 -8.89 -5.81 -44.64
CA THR A 36 -7.80 -4.83 -44.61
C THR A 36 -7.03 -4.95 -43.31
N ARG A 37 -5.68 -4.94 -43.35
CA ARG A 37 -4.81 -5.09 -42.17
C ARG A 37 -5.18 -4.15 -41.02
N TRP A 38 -5.62 -2.93 -41.35
CA TRP A 38 -6.08 -1.92 -40.40
C TRP A 38 -7.34 -2.32 -39.63
N LYS A 39 -8.33 -2.97 -40.27
CA LYS A 39 -9.53 -3.46 -39.59
C LYS A 39 -9.20 -4.57 -38.58
N VAL A 40 -8.30 -5.50 -38.95
CA VAL A 40 -7.85 -6.59 -38.06
C VAL A 40 -7.07 -6.02 -36.87
N LEU A 41 -6.11 -5.12 -37.14
CA LEU A 41 -5.31 -4.50 -36.10
C LEU A 41 -6.15 -3.60 -35.18
N GLY A 42 -7.14 -2.88 -35.71
CA GLY A 42 -8.08 -2.07 -34.94
C GLY A 42 -8.91 -2.91 -33.96
N LYS A 43 -9.35 -4.11 -34.35
CA LYS A 43 -10.04 -5.06 -33.44
C LYS A 43 -9.12 -5.51 -32.29
N VAL A 44 -7.84 -5.78 -32.57
CA VAL A 44 -6.85 -6.15 -31.54
C VAL A 44 -6.57 -4.99 -30.60
N LEU A 45 -6.35 -3.79 -31.14
CA LEU A 45 -6.08 -2.58 -30.37
C LEU A 45 -7.26 -2.17 -29.49
N SER A 46 -8.49 -2.28 -29.99
CA SER A 46 -9.70 -1.99 -29.20
C SER A 46 -9.81 -2.88 -27.96
N ARG A 47 -9.58 -4.19 -28.11
CA ARG A 47 -9.59 -5.12 -26.96
C ARG A 47 -8.43 -4.89 -26.01
N TRP A 48 -7.25 -4.62 -26.55
CA TRP A 48 -6.09 -4.27 -25.73
C TRP A 48 -6.35 -2.99 -24.92
N ALA A 49 -6.95 -1.96 -25.53
CA ALA A 49 -7.32 -0.72 -24.86
C ALA A 49 -8.30 -0.96 -23.70
N ILE A 50 -9.26 -1.88 -23.85
CA ILE A 50 -10.15 -2.29 -22.76
C ILE A 50 -9.35 -2.90 -21.60
N THR A 51 -8.41 -3.82 -21.86
CA THR A 51 -7.56 -4.36 -20.80
C THR A 51 -6.74 -3.26 -20.13
N VAL A 52 -6.13 -2.36 -20.91
CA VAL A 52 -5.34 -1.25 -20.38
C VAL A 52 -6.19 -0.34 -19.49
N ALA A 53 -7.43 -0.03 -19.88
CA ALA A 53 -8.34 0.76 -19.07
C ALA A 53 -8.64 0.09 -17.70
N ILE A 54 -8.82 -1.23 -17.68
CA ILE A 54 -9.00 -1.99 -16.44
C ILE A 54 -7.71 -1.98 -15.61
N ILE A 55 -6.53 -2.18 -16.23
CA ILE A 55 -5.23 -2.13 -15.57
C ILE A 55 -5.00 -0.76 -14.90
N VAL A 56 -5.27 0.32 -15.61
CA VAL A 56 -5.18 1.69 -15.08
C VAL A 56 -6.16 1.87 -13.91
N SER A 57 -7.38 1.35 -14.02
CA SER A 57 -8.36 1.41 -12.94
C SER A 57 -7.89 0.66 -11.68
N VAL A 58 -7.33 -0.54 -11.83
CA VAL A 58 -6.73 -1.31 -10.72
C VAL A 58 -5.61 -0.50 -10.07
N TYR A 59 -4.70 0.06 -10.88
CA TYR A 59 -3.58 0.85 -10.40
C TYR A 59 -4.04 2.08 -9.61
N VAL A 60 -5.00 2.84 -10.15
CA VAL A 60 -5.57 4.02 -9.50
C VAL A 60 -6.23 3.67 -8.18
N VAL A 61 -7.02 2.58 -8.12
CA VAL A 61 -7.64 2.14 -6.86
C VAL A 61 -6.60 1.80 -5.82
N ILE A 62 -5.55 1.03 -6.16
CA ILE A 62 -4.48 0.71 -5.20
C ILE A 62 -3.79 1.99 -4.71
N TRP A 63 -3.45 2.90 -5.64
CA TRP A 63 -2.75 4.15 -5.32
C TRP A 63 -3.58 5.12 -4.45
N VAL A 64 -4.85 5.34 -4.81
CA VAL A 64 -5.73 6.24 -4.04
C VAL A 64 -5.93 5.72 -2.61
N TYR A 65 -6.09 4.40 -2.43
CA TYR A 65 -6.29 3.84 -1.10
C TYR A 65 -4.98 3.67 -0.32
N SER A 66 -3.82 3.55 -0.97
CA SER A 66 -2.51 3.52 -0.30
C SER A 66 -2.08 4.88 0.25
N THR A 67 -2.59 5.98 -0.31
CA THR A 67 -2.31 7.34 0.20
C THR A 67 -3.17 7.73 1.40
N LYS A 68 -4.22 6.95 1.72
CA LYS A 68 -5.06 7.22 2.89
C LYS A 68 -4.35 6.73 4.16
N PRO A 69 -4.09 7.60 5.15
CA PRO A 69 -3.36 7.21 6.35
C PRO A 69 -4.13 6.20 7.19
N VAL A 70 -5.46 6.34 7.26
CA VAL A 70 -6.35 5.43 8.01
C VAL A 70 -7.67 5.27 7.26
N MET A 71 -8.11 4.03 7.08
CA MET A 71 -9.42 3.68 6.51
C MET A 71 -10.37 3.21 7.62
N ASN A 72 -11.61 3.68 7.57
CA ASN A 72 -12.71 3.15 8.36
C ASN A 72 -13.26 1.84 7.74
N GLN A 73 -14.14 1.15 8.47
CA GLN A 73 -14.70 -0.15 8.02
C GLN A 73 -15.48 -0.04 6.70
N ALA A 74 -16.22 1.05 6.48
CA ALA A 74 -16.96 1.27 5.25
C ALA A 74 -16.03 1.47 4.03
N THR A 75 -14.97 2.27 4.20
CA THR A 75 -13.95 2.53 3.19
C THR A 75 -13.18 1.27 2.86
N LYS A 76 -12.87 0.44 3.86
CA LYS A 76 -12.27 -0.90 3.66
C LYS A 76 -13.17 -1.82 2.84
N ARG A 77 -14.48 -1.86 3.12
CA ARG A 77 -15.44 -2.65 2.33
C ARG A 77 -15.53 -2.17 0.88
N GLN A 78 -15.54 -0.85 0.67
CA GLN A 78 -15.51 -0.26 -0.68
C GLN A 78 -14.24 -0.64 -1.45
N TYR A 79 -13.07 -0.52 -0.81
CA TYR A 79 -11.79 -0.94 -1.40
C TYR A 79 -11.83 -2.40 -1.83
N ASN A 80 -12.21 -3.30 -0.92
CA ASN A 80 -12.29 -4.73 -1.19
C ASN A 80 -13.25 -5.04 -2.35
N ALA A 81 -14.42 -4.41 -2.40
CA ALA A 81 -15.38 -4.61 -3.49
C ALA A 81 -14.82 -4.15 -4.84
N LEU A 82 -14.21 -2.96 -4.90
CA LEU A 82 -13.64 -2.41 -6.12
C LEU A 82 -12.47 -3.25 -6.65
N ILE A 83 -11.51 -3.59 -5.78
CA ILE A 83 -10.31 -4.34 -6.19
C ILE A 83 -10.66 -5.76 -6.62
N THR A 84 -11.58 -6.44 -5.92
CA THR A 84 -12.07 -7.76 -6.33
C THR A 84 -12.79 -7.71 -7.65
N GLY A 85 -13.71 -6.75 -7.85
CA GLY A 85 -14.45 -6.60 -9.10
C GLY A 85 -13.54 -6.31 -10.30
N LEU A 86 -12.59 -5.38 -10.14
CA LEU A 86 -11.62 -5.05 -11.19
C LEU A 86 -10.65 -6.20 -11.49
N SER A 87 -10.25 -6.98 -10.48
CA SER A 87 -9.37 -8.16 -10.68
C SER A 87 -10.07 -9.26 -11.48
N ILE A 88 -11.36 -9.51 -11.21
CA ILE A 88 -12.17 -10.45 -11.99
C ILE A 88 -12.33 -9.93 -13.43
N ALA A 89 -12.66 -8.66 -13.61
CA ALA A 89 -12.79 -8.04 -14.93
C ALA A 89 -11.48 -8.15 -15.74
N LEU A 90 -10.33 -7.93 -15.09
CA LEU A 90 -9.02 -8.06 -15.70
C LEU A 90 -8.73 -9.51 -16.13
N GLY A 91 -8.99 -10.48 -15.26
CA GLY A 91 -8.83 -11.91 -15.57
C GLY A 91 -9.70 -12.35 -16.76
N LEU A 92 -10.95 -11.88 -16.82
CA LEU A 92 -11.87 -12.15 -17.92
C LEU A 92 -11.45 -11.46 -19.23
N ALA A 93 -11.00 -10.20 -19.17
CA ALA A 93 -10.54 -9.46 -20.34
C ALA A 93 -9.31 -10.11 -20.98
N VAL A 94 -8.35 -10.54 -20.15
CA VAL A 94 -7.16 -11.27 -20.61
C VAL A 94 -7.57 -12.61 -21.21
N ALA A 95 -8.37 -13.42 -20.51
CA ALA A 95 -8.81 -14.73 -21.02
C ALA A 95 -9.59 -14.60 -22.35
N SER A 96 -10.51 -13.64 -22.45
CA SER A 96 -11.27 -13.35 -23.67
C SER A 96 -10.35 -12.96 -24.83
N SER A 97 -9.37 -12.10 -24.58
CA SER A 97 -8.38 -11.72 -25.58
C SER A 97 -7.56 -12.91 -26.06
N LEU A 98 -7.11 -13.77 -25.15
CA LEU A 98 -6.37 -14.99 -25.49
C LEU A 98 -7.23 -15.90 -26.40
N ASN A 99 -8.47 -16.19 -26.00
CA ASN A 99 -9.36 -17.09 -26.76
C ASN A 99 -9.58 -16.58 -28.18
N HIS A 100 -9.74 -15.27 -28.35
CA HIS A 100 -9.91 -14.70 -29.68
C HIS A 100 -8.65 -14.82 -30.54
N MET A 101 -7.45 -14.69 -29.96
CA MET A 101 -6.22 -14.90 -30.72
C MET A 101 -6.12 -16.31 -31.26
N VAL A 102 -6.54 -17.32 -30.48
CA VAL A 102 -6.61 -18.72 -30.95
C VAL A 102 -7.67 -18.90 -32.03
N ALA A 103 -8.84 -18.28 -31.88
CA ALA A 103 -9.92 -18.34 -32.87
C ALA A 103 -9.51 -17.79 -34.25
N GLU A 104 -8.63 -16.79 -34.28
CA GLU A 104 -8.05 -16.26 -35.53
C GLU A 104 -6.96 -17.20 -36.09
N LEU A 105 -6.06 -17.69 -35.21
CA LEU A 105 -4.95 -18.55 -35.60
C LEU A 105 -5.40 -19.93 -36.13
N ARG A 106 -6.58 -20.42 -35.76
CA ARG A 106 -7.06 -21.77 -36.15
C ARG A 106 -7.12 -21.95 -37.67
N TRP A 107 -7.51 -20.92 -38.42
CA TRP A 107 -7.63 -20.98 -39.88
C TRP A 107 -6.28 -21.09 -40.56
N TRP A 108 -5.30 -20.33 -40.06
CA TRP A 108 -3.92 -20.45 -40.51
C TRP A 108 -3.30 -21.83 -40.20
N ILE A 109 -3.65 -22.41 -39.05
CA ILE A 109 -3.20 -23.78 -38.70
C ILE A 109 -3.82 -24.82 -39.66
N LEU A 110 -5.08 -24.63 -40.04
CA LEU A 110 -5.82 -25.52 -40.95
C LEU A 110 -5.35 -25.40 -42.42
N SER A 111 -4.87 -24.24 -42.85
CA SER A 111 -4.41 -24.04 -44.23
C SER A 111 -3.06 -24.69 -44.53
N ARG A 112 -2.28 -24.98 -43.49
CA ARG A 112 -0.89 -25.43 -43.65
C ARG A 112 -0.74 -26.88 -44.10
N ARG A 113 -1.65 -27.78 -43.71
CA ARG A 113 -1.51 -29.23 -43.93
C ARG A 113 -2.85 -29.95 -43.94
N TYR A 114 -2.91 -31.06 -44.67
CA TYR A 114 -4.00 -32.03 -44.61
C TYR A 114 -4.13 -32.68 -43.22
N ARG A 115 -5.36 -32.71 -42.68
CA ARG A 115 -5.73 -33.23 -41.35
C ARG A 115 -6.93 -34.18 -41.45
N SER A 116 -7.00 -35.17 -40.58
CA SER A 116 -8.20 -36.01 -40.47
C SER A 116 -9.38 -35.19 -39.95
N LYS A 117 -10.60 -35.50 -40.38
CA LYS A 117 -11.83 -34.79 -39.99
C LYS A 117 -11.93 -34.45 -38.49
N ARG A 118 -11.78 -35.45 -37.63
CA ARG A 118 -11.87 -35.26 -36.17
C ARG A 118 -10.80 -34.31 -35.60
N LYS A 119 -9.65 -34.17 -36.27
CA LYS A 119 -8.62 -33.18 -35.90
C LYS A 119 -8.99 -31.79 -36.38
N VAL A 120 -9.67 -31.66 -37.52
CA VAL A 120 -10.20 -30.37 -38.00
C VAL A 120 -11.23 -29.83 -37.01
N GLU A 121 -12.20 -30.63 -36.59
CA GLU A 121 -13.22 -30.24 -35.60
C GLU A 121 -12.60 -29.79 -34.27
N LEU A 122 -11.59 -30.53 -33.78
CA LEU A 122 -10.88 -30.19 -32.55
C LEU A 122 -10.03 -28.91 -32.68
N ILE A 123 -9.49 -28.60 -33.87
CA ILE A 123 -8.78 -27.33 -34.13
C ILE A 123 -9.79 -26.18 -34.27
N LEU A 124 -10.95 -26.44 -34.87
CA LEU A 124 -12.01 -25.46 -35.03
C LEU A 124 -12.56 -25.01 -33.67
N GLY A 125 -12.71 -25.96 -32.73
CA GLY A 125 -13.12 -25.70 -31.34
C GLY A 125 -11.97 -25.40 -30.37
N ALA A 126 -10.76 -25.07 -30.85
CA ALA A 126 -9.58 -24.83 -30.00
C ALA A 126 -9.67 -23.55 -29.14
N ASP A 127 -10.68 -22.72 -29.38
CA ASP A 127 -11.10 -21.62 -28.50
C ASP A 127 -11.59 -22.11 -27.14
N ASN A 128 -12.01 -23.38 -27.04
CA ASN A 128 -12.31 -24.04 -25.78
C ASN A 128 -11.15 -24.92 -25.31
N LEU A 129 -10.66 -24.68 -24.10
CA LEU A 129 -9.59 -25.44 -23.45
C LEU A 129 -9.84 -26.96 -23.47
N LYS A 130 -11.11 -27.39 -23.35
CA LYS A 130 -11.51 -28.80 -23.41
C LYS A 130 -11.12 -29.47 -24.72
N HIS A 131 -11.33 -28.80 -25.84
CA HIS A 131 -11.01 -29.34 -27.16
C HIS A 131 -9.50 -29.33 -27.41
N THR A 132 -8.77 -28.35 -26.89
CA THR A 132 -7.30 -28.28 -26.97
C THR A 132 -6.65 -29.41 -26.15
N ILE A 133 -7.16 -29.71 -24.96
CA ILE A 133 -6.71 -30.86 -24.14
C ILE A 133 -7.03 -32.19 -24.84
N MET A 134 -8.24 -32.33 -25.40
CA MET A 134 -8.64 -33.54 -26.13
C MET A 134 -7.81 -33.76 -27.40
N LEU A 135 -7.43 -32.67 -28.08
CA LEU A 135 -6.53 -32.68 -29.24
C LEU A 135 -5.12 -33.13 -28.85
N ALA A 136 -4.62 -32.68 -27.69
CA ALA A 136 -3.34 -33.11 -27.15
C ALA A 136 -3.36 -34.60 -26.79
N ALA A 137 -4.37 -35.07 -26.06
CA ALA A 137 -4.46 -36.47 -25.60
C ALA A 137 -4.51 -37.51 -26.73
N ARG A 138 -5.00 -37.14 -27.92
CA ARG A 138 -5.15 -38.05 -29.07
C ARG A 138 -4.12 -37.87 -30.17
N SER A 139 -3.25 -36.87 -30.07
CA SER A 139 -2.16 -36.69 -31.02
C SER A 139 -0.97 -37.56 -30.63
N LYS A 140 -0.23 -38.08 -31.63
CA LYS A 140 1.11 -38.68 -31.43
C LYS A 140 2.24 -37.70 -31.76
N ARG A 141 1.92 -36.48 -32.20
CA ARG A 141 2.89 -35.51 -32.72
C ARG A 141 3.32 -34.52 -31.66
N TRP A 142 4.63 -34.48 -31.39
CA TRP A 142 5.25 -33.64 -30.36
C TRP A 142 4.96 -32.14 -30.49
N SER A 143 4.87 -31.61 -31.72
CA SER A 143 4.56 -30.19 -31.95
C SER A 143 3.16 -29.76 -31.50
N ILE A 144 2.18 -30.67 -31.51
CA ILE A 144 0.82 -30.39 -31.03
C ILE A 144 0.80 -30.40 -29.50
N HIS A 145 1.58 -31.28 -28.87
CA HIS A 145 1.73 -31.28 -27.41
C HIS A 145 2.43 -30.01 -26.92
N LEU A 146 3.50 -29.56 -27.58
CA LEU A 146 4.16 -28.29 -27.25
C LEU A 146 3.23 -27.08 -27.37
N ALA A 147 2.44 -27.00 -28.45
CA ALA A 147 1.50 -25.89 -28.65
C ALA A 147 0.36 -25.90 -27.61
N ALA A 148 -0.20 -27.09 -27.31
CA ALA A 148 -1.23 -27.24 -26.30
C ALA A 148 -0.71 -26.96 -24.89
N LEU A 149 0.52 -27.41 -24.57
CA LEU A 149 1.17 -27.13 -23.30
C LEU A 149 1.49 -25.64 -23.16
N GLY A 150 2.04 -24.99 -24.19
CA GLY A 150 2.30 -23.56 -24.19
C GLY A 150 1.02 -22.73 -24.00
N TRP A 151 -0.06 -23.11 -24.69
CA TRP A 151 -1.38 -22.48 -24.51
C TRP A 151 -1.92 -22.65 -23.09
N LEU A 152 -1.81 -23.86 -22.52
CA LEU A 152 -2.24 -24.15 -21.16
C LEU A 152 -1.42 -23.34 -20.13
N LEU A 153 -0.10 -23.32 -20.26
CA LEU A 153 0.80 -22.56 -19.39
C LEU A 153 0.54 -21.06 -19.47
N LEU A 154 0.24 -20.54 -20.66
CA LEU A 154 -0.09 -19.13 -20.84
C LEU A 154 -1.44 -18.79 -20.19
N SER A 155 -2.43 -19.65 -20.37
CA SER A 155 -3.77 -19.47 -19.79
C SER A 155 -3.74 -19.57 -18.26
N ILE A 156 -3.08 -20.57 -17.68
CA ILE A 156 -2.97 -20.73 -16.23
C ILE A 156 -2.02 -19.68 -15.65
N GLY A 157 -0.86 -19.49 -16.27
CA GLY A 157 0.17 -18.56 -15.82
C GLY A 157 -0.30 -17.11 -15.79
N SER A 158 -1.11 -16.69 -16.76
CA SER A 158 -1.73 -15.34 -16.74
C SER A 158 -2.68 -15.18 -15.55
N GLN A 159 -3.53 -16.17 -15.25
CA GLN A 159 -4.44 -16.10 -14.09
C GLN A 159 -3.69 -16.12 -12.76
N VAL A 160 -2.65 -16.95 -12.65
CA VAL A 160 -1.79 -17.00 -11.46
C VAL A 160 -1.05 -15.67 -11.27
N GLY A 161 -0.49 -15.10 -12.34
CA GLY A 161 0.18 -13.80 -12.29
C GLY A 161 -0.75 -12.68 -11.86
N LEU A 162 -1.98 -12.64 -12.38
CA LEU A 162 -2.99 -11.67 -11.98
C LEU A 162 -3.43 -11.87 -10.52
N ALA A 163 -3.63 -13.11 -10.08
CA ALA A 163 -3.96 -13.41 -8.69
C ALA A 163 -2.81 -13.00 -7.72
N ALA A 164 -1.56 -13.09 -8.16
CA ALA A 164 -0.40 -12.68 -7.38
C ALA A 164 -0.36 -11.17 -7.08
N ILE A 165 -1.11 -10.34 -7.83
CA ILE A 165 -1.29 -8.91 -7.47
C ILE A 165 -1.93 -8.79 -6.09
N GLY A 166 -2.86 -9.67 -5.74
CA GLY A 166 -3.50 -9.71 -4.41
C GLY A 166 -2.54 -10.06 -3.27
N LEU A 167 -1.37 -10.62 -3.56
CA LEU A 167 -0.31 -10.90 -2.59
C LEU A 167 0.67 -9.73 -2.43
N CYS A 168 0.60 -8.72 -3.30
CA CYS A 168 1.52 -7.58 -3.27
C CYS A 168 1.04 -6.45 -2.34
N TYR A 169 -0.16 -6.57 -1.78
CA TYR A 169 -0.72 -5.65 -0.80
C TYR A 169 -1.43 -6.40 0.33
N SER A 170 -1.48 -5.81 1.52
CA SER A 170 -2.23 -6.29 2.68
C SER A 170 -3.03 -5.14 3.32
N THR A 171 -4.17 -5.48 3.93
CA THR A 171 -4.88 -4.52 4.79
C THR A 171 -4.45 -4.76 6.23
N ASP A 172 -3.53 -3.94 6.70
CA ASP A 172 -2.96 -4.05 8.05
C ASP A 172 -3.72 -3.15 9.03
N THR A 173 -3.49 -3.34 10.33
CA THR A 173 -3.93 -2.40 11.36
C THR A 173 -3.17 -1.09 11.23
N ALA A 174 -3.87 0.04 11.36
CA ALA A 174 -3.21 1.33 11.39
C ALA A 174 -2.55 1.51 12.76
N ASP A 175 -1.25 1.28 12.84
CA ASP A 175 -0.48 1.37 14.09
C ASP A 175 0.24 2.72 14.26
N LYS A 176 0.20 3.61 13.25
CA LYS A 176 0.81 4.94 13.32
C LYS A 176 -0.17 6.06 13.65
N GLN A 177 -1.43 5.91 13.25
CA GLN A 177 -2.43 6.95 13.41
C GLN A 177 -3.79 6.31 13.66
N ALA A 178 -4.56 6.85 14.60
CA ALA A 178 -5.87 6.33 14.94
C ALA A 178 -6.98 6.93 14.08
N LEU A 179 -8.07 6.18 13.96
CA LEU A 179 -9.34 6.68 13.47
C LEU A 179 -10.11 7.31 14.63
N LEU A 180 -10.55 8.55 14.50
CA LEU A 180 -11.42 9.19 15.48
C LEU A 180 -12.89 8.86 15.18
N VAL A 181 -13.61 8.37 16.18
CA VAL A 181 -15.05 8.02 16.10
C VAL A 181 -15.78 8.68 17.26
N PRO A 182 -17.01 9.22 17.08
CA PRO A 182 -17.77 9.75 18.20
C PRO A 182 -17.95 8.72 19.32
N GLY A 183 -17.67 9.11 20.57
CA GLY A 183 -17.77 8.23 21.73
C GLY A 183 -17.10 8.80 22.97
N ASN A 184 -16.99 7.98 24.00
CA ASN A 184 -16.37 8.39 25.26
C ASN A 184 -14.84 8.30 25.18
N VAL A 185 -14.18 9.39 25.55
CA VAL A 185 -12.74 9.49 25.63
C VAL A 185 -12.33 9.63 27.10
N THR A 186 -11.21 9.02 27.44
CA THR A 186 -10.60 9.09 28.75
C THR A 186 -9.39 10.02 28.71
N ILE A 187 -9.35 10.98 29.62
CA ILE A 187 -8.24 11.92 29.83
C ILE A 187 -7.82 11.92 31.29
N PRO A 188 -6.55 12.22 31.62
CA PRO A 188 -6.14 12.34 33.02
C PRO A 188 -6.72 13.59 33.69
N ASN A 189 -7.09 13.46 34.97
CA ASN A 189 -7.51 14.59 35.79
C ASN A 189 -6.32 15.45 36.18
N MET A 190 -6.13 16.61 35.54
CA MET A 190 -4.99 17.49 35.79
C MET A 190 -5.29 18.65 36.73
N ALA A 191 -6.41 18.62 37.45
CA ALA A 191 -6.80 19.69 38.37
C ALA A 191 -5.85 19.85 39.58
N THR A 192 -5.27 18.76 40.05
CA THR A 192 -4.28 18.72 41.14
C THR A 192 -3.38 17.50 40.99
N ILE A 193 -2.22 17.52 41.63
CA ILE A 193 -1.39 16.31 41.76
C ILE A 193 -2.06 15.32 42.73
N GLU A 194 -2.17 14.05 42.33
CA GLU A 194 -2.63 12.96 43.20
C GLU A 194 -1.46 12.25 43.85
N THR A 195 -1.56 11.94 45.15
CA THR A 195 -0.40 11.46 45.92
C THR A 195 -0.36 9.95 46.11
N GLU A 196 -1.42 9.22 45.75
CA GLU A 196 -1.61 7.80 46.11
C GLU A 196 -0.53 6.87 45.54
N LYS A 197 0.09 7.24 44.41
CA LYS A 197 1.16 6.46 43.78
C LYS A 197 2.52 6.59 44.48
N VAL A 198 2.68 7.59 45.36
CA VAL A 198 3.96 7.92 46.02
C VAL A 198 3.83 7.85 47.54
N VAL A 199 2.72 8.32 48.09
CA VAL A 199 2.40 8.34 49.51
C VAL A 199 1.32 7.29 49.78
N LYS A 200 1.46 6.52 50.87
CA LYS A 200 0.59 5.37 51.26
C LYS A 200 -0.91 5.69 51.44
N SER A 201 -1.31 6.94 51.27
CA SER A 201 -2.69 7.42 51.34
C SER A 201 -2.89 8.57 50.33
N ASN A 202 -4.11 8.73 49.82
CA ASN A 202 -4.52 9.88 49.00
C ASN A 202 -4.64 11.16 49.87
N SER A 203 -3.51 11.59 50.42
CA SER A 203 -3.40 12.76 51.29
C SER A 203 -3.45 14.02 50.44
N LYS A 204 -4.37 14.92 50.79
CA LYS A 204 -4.49 16.24 50.16
C LYS A 204 -3.68 17.32 50.89
N THR A 205 -2.81 16.94 51.82
CA THR A 205 -1.96 17.89 52.55
C THR A 205 -0.90 18.46 51.62
N LEU A 206 -0.63 19.77 51.71
CA LEU A 206 0.38 20.44 50.89
C LEU A 206 1.73 19.71 50.90
N GLY A 207 2.24 19.32 52.07
CA GLY A 207 3.50 18.57 52.15
C GLY A 207 3.49 17.21 51.44
N ALA A 208 2.32 16.57 51.27
CA ALA A 208 2.24 15.34 50.46
C ALA A 208 2.33 15.65 48.96
N GLN A 209 1.69 16.74 48.53
CA GLN A 209 1.70 17.20 47.14
C GLN A 209 3.11 17.67 46.74
N GLU A 210 3.78 18.44 47.60
CA GLU A 210 5.15 18.91 47.40
C GLU A 210 6.15 17.74 47.30
N TYR A 211 6.06 16.76 48.22
CA TYR A 211 6.88 15.54 48.15
C TYR A 211 6.61 14.73 46.87
N THR A 212 5.34 14.63 46.48
CA THR A 212 4.93 13.92 45.26
C THR A 212 5.44 14.64 44.02
N ALA A 213 5.39 15.97 43.98
CA ALA A 213 5.88 16.76 42.85
C ALA A 213 7.39 16.56 42.63
N ASN A 214 8.20 16.63 43.69
CA ASN A 214 9.64 16.32 43.60
C ASN A 214 9.88 14.87 43.13
N SER A 215 9.11 13.93 43.67
CA SER A 215 9.19 12.51 43.30
C SER A 215 8.85 12.29 41.83
N TYR A 216 7.81 12.94 41.30
CA TYR A 216 7.41 12.86 39.89
C TYR A 216 8.47 13.45 38.96
N GLY A 217 9.08 14.57 39.32
CA GLY A 217 10.22 15.10 38.57
C GLY A 217 11.38 14.10 38.51
N THR A 218 11.66 13.38 39.60
CA THR A 218 12.67 12.31 39.63
C THR A 218 12.25 11.08 38.82
N VAL A 219 11.01 10.60 38.96
CA VAL A 219 10.45 9.46 38.21
C VAL A 219 10.45 9.73 36.71
N SER A 220 10.32 11.00 36.31
CA SER A 220 10.36 11.39 34.90
C SER A 220 11.68 11.01 34.19
N LEU A 221 12.76 10.72 34.92
CA LEU A 221 14.01 10.21 34.35
C LEU A 221 13.86 8.80 33.76
N ALA A 222 12.83 8.04 34.15
CA ALA A 222 12.54 6.72 33.58
C ALA A 222 11.97 6.81 32.15
N TYR A 223 11.58 7.99 31.69
CA TYR A 223 10.94 8.21 30.40
C TYR A 223 11.85 8.93 29.42
N GLY A 224 11.72 8.56 28.14
CA GLY A 224 12.48 9.16 27.04
C GLY A 224 12.21 10.66 26.89
N THR A 225 13.27 11.39 26.53
CA THR A 225 13.19 12.81 26.14
C THR A 225 13.66 12.93 24.69
N ALA A 226 12.98 13.73 23.89
CA ALA A 226 13.35 14.00 22.50
C ALA A 226 13.36 15.50 22.21
N GLU A 227 13.78 15.89 21.01
CA GLU A 227 13.71 17.28 20.54
C GLU A 227 12.26 17.73 20.32
N VAL A 228 11.97 19.02 20.47
CA VAL A 228 10.63 19.61 20.23
C VAL A 228 10.11 19.33 18.81
N SER A 229 10.99 19.24 17.81
CA SER A 229 10.63 18.90 16.44
C SER A 229 10.15 17.45 16.25
N ALA A 230 10.47 16.56 17.20
CA ALA A 230 10.06 15.17 17.20
C ALA A 230 8.72 14.94 17.94
N ALA A 231 8.08 16.00 18.44
CA ALA A 231 6.77 15.90 19.09
C ALA A 231 5.75 15.26 18.13
N PRO A 232 4.90 14.33 18.63
CA PRO A 232 3.97 13.59 17.79
C PRO A 232 2.94 14.51 17.14
N LEU A 233 2.54 14.14 15.93
CA LEU A 233 1.41 14.78 15.25
C LEU A 233 0.09 14.39 15.92
N GLU A 234 -0.94 15.21 15.73
CA GLU A 234 -2.29 14.89 16.20
C GLU A 234 -2.74 13.51 15.68
N ARG A 235 -3.34 12.73 16.58
CA ARG A 235 -3.87 11.37 16.35
C ARG A 235 -2.80 10.30 16.14
N ALA A 236 -1.52 10.63 16.32
CA ALA A 236 -0.47 9.63 16.38
C ALA A 236 -0.77 8.67 17.54
N ILE A 237 -0.61 7.37 17.30
CA ILE A 237 -0.79 6.37 18.35
C ILE A 237 0.41 6.44 19.29
N TYR A 238 0.15 6.57 20.58
CA TYR A 238 1.16 6.59 21.63
C TYR A 238 1.42 5.18 22.15
N VAL A 239 2.70 4.82 22.29
CA VAL A 239 3.14 3.60 22.97
C VAL A 239 4.13 3.93 24.08
N ALA A 240 4.23 3.07 25.10
CA ALA A 240 5.06 3.34 26.29
C ALA A 240 6.57 3.52 26.00
N SER A 241 7.06 3.08 24.83
CA SER A 241 8.44 3.31 24.39
C SER A 241 8.67 4.72 23.82
N ASP A 242 7.61 5.46 23.51
CA ASP A 242 7.71 6.78 22.92
C ASP A 242 8.20 7.81 23.96
N PRO A 243 8.99 8.81 23.55
CA PRO A 243 9.38 9.92 24.42
C PRO A 243 8.14 10.63 24.95
N LEU A 244 8.15 10.92 26.26
CA LEU A 244 7.02 11.59 26.92
C LEU A 244 7.22 13.11 26.95
N MET A 245 8.47 13.57 26.87
CA MET A 245 8.84 14.99 26.98
C MET A 245 9.71 15.41 25.81
N PHE A 246 9.47 16.64 25.34
CA PHE A 246 10.13 17.19 24.16
C PHE A 246 10.80 18.51 24.51
N CYS A 247 12.13 18.55 24.53
CA CYS A 247 12.91 19.67 25.07
C CYS A 247 13.87 20.28 24.06
N THR A 248 14.23 21.54 24.32
CA THR A 248 15.34 22.31 23.75
C THR A 248 16.08 23.04 24.89
N GLU A 249 17.05 23.90 24.58
CA GLU A 249 17.92 24.59 25.56
C GLU A 249 17.19 25.46 26.61
N GLY A 250 15.92 25.81 26.42
CA GLY A 250 15.18 26.62 27.40
C GLY A 250 13.67 26.41 27.42
N LEU A 251 13.19 25.40 26.68
CA LEU A 251 11.78 25.07 26.58
C LEU A 251 11.62 23.56 26.59
N CYS A 252 10.71 23.09 27.41
CA CYS A 252 10.29 21.69 27.45
C CYS A 252 8.79 21.59 27.31
N LYS A 253 8.32 20.61 26.54
CA LYS A 253 6.93 20.44 26.13
C LYS A 253 6.44 19.05 26.47
N TYR A 254 5.19 18.98 26.95
CA TYR A 254 4.41 17.77 27.06
C TYR A 254 3.20 17.84 26.14
N VAL A 255 2.88 16.74 25.45
CA VAL A 255 1.69 16.61 24.60
C VAL A 255 0.71 15.70 25.30
N PHE A 256 -0.54 16.15 25.46
CA PHE A 256 -1.53 15.36 26.17
C PHE A 256 -2.01 14.17 25.36
N HIS A 257 -2.28 13.08 26.07
CA HIS A 257 -2.80 11.85 25.51
C HIS A 257 -4.29 11.68 25.81
N GLU A 258 -5.00 11.08 24.84
CA GLU A 258 -6.40 10.68 24.95
C GLU A 258 -6.53 9.20 24.67
N THR A 259 -7.30 8.50 25.50
CA THR A 259 -7.46 7.04 25.36
C THR A 259 -8.93 6.70 25.12
N SER A 260 -9.20 5.70 24.28
CA SER A 260 -10.56 5.22 24.09
C SER A 260 -11.06 4.48 25.34
N THR A 261 -12.13 4.99 25.94
CA THR A 261 -12.75 4.36 27.11
C THR A 261 -13.18 2.92 26.81
N THR A 262 -13.71 2.68 25.60
CA THR A 262 -14.08 1.32 25.16
C THR A 262 -12.87 0.39 25.12
N SER A 263 -11.73 0.87 24.62
CA SER A 263 -10.50 0.06 24.56
C SER A 263 -9.92 -0.27 25.93
N ILE A 264 -10.05 0.63 26.92
CA ILE A 264 -9.63 0.39 28.31
C ILE A 264 -10.51 -0.67 28.98
N THR A 265 -11.81 -0.66 28.70
CA THR A 265 -12.76 -1.60 29.31
C THR A 265 -12.69 -3.01 28.73
N ASP A 266 -12.12 -3.18 27.54
CA ASP A 266 -11.97 -4.48 26.90
C ASP A 266 -10.71 -5.21 27.40
N LYS A 267 -10.91 -6.22 28.25
CA LYS A 267 -9.83 -7.03 28.83
C LYS A 267 -9.03 -7.84 27.81
N ASN A 268 -9.50 -7.96 26.56
CA ASN A 268 -8.85 -8.73 25.51
C ASN A 268 -8.07 -7.85 24.51
N ALA A 269 -8.07 -6.52 24.69
CA ALA A 269 -7.41 -5.58 23.80
C ALA A 269 -6.48 -4.64 24.57
N ASN A 270 -5.42 -4.17 23.91
CA ASN A 270 -4.59 -3.10 24.45
C ASN A 270 -5.33 -1.76 24.31
N PRO A 271 -5.26 -0.87 25.31
CA PRO A 271 -5.79 0.48 25.20
C PRO A 271 -5.25 1.20 23.96
N VAL A 272 -6.13 1.95 23.29
CA VAL A 272 -5.75 2.77 22.15
C VAL A 272 -5.61 4.20 22.64
N THR A 273 -4.37 4.63 22.84
CA THR A 273 -4.00 5.96 23.29
C THR A 273 -3.40 6.76 22.14
N VAL A 274 -3.75 8.04 22.03
CA VAL A 274 -3.27 8.93 20.97
C VAL A 274 -2.81 10.27 21.50
N SER A 275 -1.85 10.86 20.79
CA SER A 275 -1.44 12.25 21.01
C SER A 275 -2.47 13.23 20.47
N THR A 276 -2.83 14.21 21.29
CA THR A 276 -3.76 15.28 20.93
C THR A 276 -3.00 16.47 20.33
N ASN A 277 -3.74 17.50 19.91
CA ASN A 277 -3.15 18.79 19.57
C ASN A 277 -2.93 19.69 20.81
N ARG A 278 -3.21 19.18 22.02
CA ARG A 278 -3.05 19.90 23.27
C ARG A 278 -1.65 19.71 23.81
N SER A 279 -1.06 20.79 24.31
CA SER A 279 0.27 20.73 24.89
C SER A 279 0.51 21.81 25.91
N ILE A 280 1.41 21.54 26.84
CA ILE A 280 1.84 22.46 27.87
C ILE A 280 3.36 22.58 27.83
N ASN A 281 3.86 23.78 28.10
CA ASN A 281 5.29 24.08 28.03
C ASN A 281 5.80 24.55 29.40
N SER A 282 7.04 24.21 29.70
CA SER A 282 7.82 24.78 30.79
C SER A 282 9.01 25.53 30.22
N THR A 283 9.29 26.70 30.78
CA THR A 283 10.47 27.52 30.45
C THR A 283 11.14 28.00 31.73
N ALA A 284 12.46 28.13 31.71
CA ALA A 284 13.21 28.68 32.82
C ALA A 284 14.06 29.87 32.36
N VAL A 285 14.14 30.91 33.18
CA VAL A 285 15.01 32.08 32.96
C VAL A 285 15.96 32.22 34.14
N CYS A 286 17.25 32.03 33.88
CA CYS A 286 18.27 31.98 34.93
C CYS A 286 19.29 33.13 34.83
N GLN A 287 19.76 33.56 35.99
CA GLN A 287 20.96 34.36 36.17
C GLN A 287 21.99 33.54 36.94
N THR A 288 23.28 33.76 36.67
CA THR A 288 24.38 33.02 37.28
C THR A 288 25.44 33.96 37.84
N TRP A 289 26.07 33.55 38.94
CA TRP A 289 27.16 34.28 39.59
C TRP A 289 28.21 33.32 40.13
N PRO A 290 29.50 33.64 40.00
CA PRO A 290 30.56 32.85 40.61
C PRO A 290 30.57 33.06 42.13
N VAL A 291 30.85 31.99 42.87
CA VAL A 291 30.96 32.01 44.32
C VAL A 291 32.43 32.24 44.70
N ILE A 292 32.71 33.30 45.47
CA ILE A 292 34.07 33.72 45.83
C ILE A 292 34.47 33.32 47.26
N THR A 293 33.51 32.96 48.12
CA THR A 293 33.76 32.50 49.50
C THR A 293 32.70 31.48 49.89
N GLY A 294 33.09 30.44 50.65
CA GLY A 294 32.20 29.36 51.10
C GLY A 294 31.81 28.33 50.02
N GLY A 295 32.43 28.38 48.83
CA GLY A 295 32.03 27.57 47.68
C GLY A 295 32.20 26.05 47.83
N ASN A 296 32.96 25.58 48.82
CA ASN A 296 33.12 24.16 49.12
C ASN A 296 31.91 23.53 49.83
N GLY A 297 30.85 24.30 50.11
CA GLY A 297 29.61 23.82 50.74
C GLY A 297 29.74 23.43 52.22
N THR A 298 30.82 23.82 52.89
CA THR A 298 31.04 23.56 54.32
C THR A 298 30.70 24.76 55.22
N GLU A 299 30.52 25.94 54.63
CA GLU A 299 30.17 27.18 55.33
C GLU A 299 28.64 27.41 55.32
N PRO A 300 28.08 28.04 56.35
CA PRO A 300 26.64 28.36 56.40
C PRO A 300 26.24 29.52 55.48
N ASN A 301 27.21 30.28 54.98
CA ASN A 301 27.00 31.42 54.10
C ASN A 301 28.01 31.34 52.96
N ILE A 302 27.57 31.71 51.76
CA ILE A 302 28.45 31.91 50.61
C ILE A 302 28.45 33.38 50.23
N THR A 303 29.53 33.83 49.59
CA THR A 303 29.59 35.17 48.99
C THR A 303 29.66 35.03 47.48
N ILE A 304 28.72 35.64 46.78
CA ILE A 304 28.67 35.68 45.31
C ILE A 304 29.16 37.04 44.80
N SER A 305 29.82 37.04 43.64
CA SER A 305 30.23 38.27 42.95
C SER A 305 29.15 38.71 41.97
N LEU A 306 28.60 39.90 42.17
CA LEU A 306 27.61 40.52 41.28
C LEU A 306 28.25 41.30 40.11
N GLY A 307 29.59 41.35 40.06
CA GLY A 307 30.34 42.26 39.20
C GLY A 307 30.47 43.66 39.78
N ASN A 308 31.39 44.47 39.25
CA ASN A 308 31.67 45.85 39.68
C ASN A 308 31.98 46.00 41.19
N ASP A 309 32.79 45.10 41.74
CA ASP A 309 33.17 45.02 43.17
C ASP A 309 32.00 44.88 44.16
N ALA A 310 30.79 44.59 43.67
CA ALA A 310 29.63 44.32 44.50
C ALA A 310 29.55 42.82 44.85
N ASN A 311 29.55 42.53 46.15
CA ASN A 311 29.42 41.18 46.68
C ASN A 311 28.11 41.03 47.44
N ARG A 312 27.50 39.85 47.34
CA ARG A 312 26.29 39.51 48.10
C ARG A 312 26.51 38.24 48.89
N THR A 313 26.19 38.27 50.17
CA THR A 313 26.19 37.08 51.02
C THR A 313 24.83 36.38 50.91
N VAL A 314 24.86 35.06 50.70
CA VAL A 314 23.67 34.20 50.59
C VAL A 314 23.76 33.10 51.65
N PRO A 315 22.73 32.91 52.49
CA PRO A 315 22.70 31.82 53.46
C PRO A 315 22.40 30.49 52.78
N ILE A 316 23.10 29.43 53.21
CA ILE A 316 22.91 28.05 52.74
C ILE A 316 22.34 27.22 53.89
N PRO A 317 21.24 26.47 53.66
CA PRO A 317 20.50 25.83 54.74
C PRO A 317 21.24 24.68 55.40
N VAL A 318 22.09 23.97 54.66
CA VAL A 318 22.83 22.80 55.18
C VAL A 318 24.22 22.75 54.58
N ARG A 319 25.16 22.29 55.41
CA ARG A 319 26.56 22.06 55.06
C ARG A 319 26.71 20.64 54.53
N GLY A 320 26.39 20.42 53.26
CA GLY A 320 26.47 19.09 52.65
C GLY A 320 27.83 18.72 52.05
N GLY A 321 28.80 19.66 52.05
CA GLY A 321 30.14 19.43 51.48
C GLY A 321 30.23 19.75 49.98
N THR A 322 31.34 19.33 49.37
CA THR A 322 31.63 19.54 47.93
C THR A 322 30.90 18.52 47.07
N ASP A 323 30.79 18.79 45.77
CA ASP A 323 30.32 17.87 44.72
C ASP A 323 28.83 17.53 44.84
N GLN A 324 28.02 18.57 45.05
CA GLN A 324 26.57 18.48 45.10
C GLN A 324 25.94 19.80 44.66
N THR A 325 24.72 19.73 44.15
CA THR A 325 23.91 20.89 43.83
C THR A 325 22.73 20.98 44.79
N THR A 326 22.60 22.12 45.46
CA THR A 326 21.49 22.41 46.37
C THR A 326 20.51 23.35 45.69
N PHE A 327 19.29 22.87 45.43
CA PHE A 327 18.19 23.71 44.96
C PHE A 327 17.39 24.23 46.14
N MET A 328 16.99 25.48 46.09
CA MET A 328 16.29 26.16 47.17
C MET A 328 15.17 27.01 46.57
N THR A 329 14.02 26.99 47.22
CA THR A 329 12.87 27.80 46.82
C THR A 329 12.22 28.41 48.04
N ARG A 330 11.49 29.51 47.80
CA ARG A 330 10.68 30.14 48.83
C ARG A 330 9.28 30.42 48.31
N SER A 331 8.28 30.04 49.08
CA SER A 331 6.87 30.24 48.74
C SER A 331 6.42 31.70 48.82
N ASP A 332 7.19 32.58 49.47
CA ASP A 332 6.88 34.01 49.56
C ASP A 332 7.40 34.84 48.37
N ASN A 333 8.20 34.24 47.49
CA ASN A 333 8.64 34.87 46.25
C ASN A 333 7.64 34.58 45.14
N ASP A 334 6.77 35.55 44.86
CA ASP A 334 5.80 35.48 43.77
C ASP A 334 6.39 36.03 42.45
N CYS A 335 6.42 35.20 41.41
CA CYS A 335 6.77 35.60 40.04
C CYS A 335 5.61 35.46 39.03
N GLY A 336 4.39 35.22 39.52
CA GLY A 336 3.17 35.05 38.74
C GLY A 336 2.61 33.63 38.82
N VAL A 337 1.41 33.44 38.25
CA VAL A 337 0.71 32.14 38.20
C VAL A 337 1.54 31.12 37.41
N GLY A 338 1.70 29.90 37.94
CA GLY A 338 2.50 28.85 37.32
C GLY A 338 4.00 29.13 37.36
N CYS A 339 4.44 30.15 38.11
CA CYS A 339 5.84 30.56 38.20
C CYS A 339 6.37 30.38 39.62
N SER A 340 7.57 29.82 39.73
CA SER A 340 8.29 29.70 41.00
C SER A 340 9.75 30.12 40.83
N THR A 341 10.28 30.84 41.83
CA THR A 341 11.71 31.16 41.90
C THR A 341 12.46 30.03 42.59
N VAL A 342 13.43 29.47 41.87
CA VAL A 342 14.36 28.44 42.36
C VAL A 342 15.77 28.98 42.25
N THR A 343 16.52 28.87 43.34
CA THR A 343 17.95 29.16 43.35
C THR A 343 18.73 27.86 43.46
N ALA A 344 19.92 27.81 42.85
CA ALA A 344 20.76 26.64 42.86
C ALA A 344 22.18 27.01 43.31
N PHE A 345 22.77 26.21 44.18
CA PHE A 345 24.16 26.34 44.60
C PHE A 345 24.92 25.07 44.24
N GLU A 346 25.87 25.20 43.30
CA GLU A 346 26.83 24.15 42.92
C GLU A 346 28.04 24.24 43.85
N ALA A 347 28.11 23.33 44.82
CA ALA A 347 29.24 23.27 45.74
C ALA A 347 30.44 22.61 45.05
N SER A 348 31.57 23.30 45.00
CA SER A 348 32.80 22.81 44.38
C SER A 348 34.03 23.42 45.05
N ALA A 349 35.09 22.63 45.19
CA ALA A 349 36.38 23.11 45.66
C ALA A 349 37.10 24.01 44.65
N SER A 350 36.79 23.90 43.35
CA SER A 350 37.52 24.57 42.27
C SER A 350 36.67 25.54 41.45
N ALA A 351 35.39 25.24 41.23
CA ALA A 351 34.50 26.06 40.39
C ALA A 351 33.06 26.12 40.94
N PRO A 352 32.83 26.79 42.08
CA PRO A 352 31.50 26.90 42.67
C PRO A 352 30.65 28.01 42.02
N TRP A 353 29.39 27.71 41.75
CA TRP A 353 28.45 28.60 41.06
C TRP A 353 27.11 28.74 41.78
N TYR A 354 26.49 29.90 41.63
CA TYR A 354 25.17 30.20 42.18
C TYR A 354 24.23 30.68 41.08
N TYR A 355 23.00 30.19 41.09
CA TYR A 355 21.98 30.52 40.10
C TYR A 355 20.71 31.01 40.78
N ALA A 356 20.02 31.93 40.13
CA ALA A 356 18.65 32.30 40.45
C ALA A 356 17.80 32.20 39.19
N CYS A 357 16.77 31.37 39.24
CA CYS A 357 15.97 30.99 38.10
C CYS A 357 14.49 31.20 38.38
N ASN A 358 13.78 31.80 37.43
CA ASN A 358 12.33 31.79 37.40
C ASN A 358 11.88 30.69 36.45
N ILE A 359 11.17 29.70 36.98
CA ILE A 359 10.65 28.57 36.22
C ILE A 359 9.16 28.82 36.07
N THR A 360 8.67 28.76 34.83
CA THR A 360 7.27 28.99 34.50
C THR A 360 6.71 27.80 33.76
N VAL A 361 5.63 27.22 34.28
CA VAL A 361 4.80 26.23 33.60
C VAL A 361 3.59 26.97 33.04
N GLY A 362 3.49 27.03 31.71
CA GLY A 362 2.47 27.80 31.01
C GLY A 362 1.08 27.14 31.02
N GLU A 363 0.13 27.82 30.39
CA GLU A 363 -1.22 27.28 30.17
C GLU A 363 -1.25 26.20 29.07
N VAL A 364 -2.33 25.43 29.02
CA VAL A 364 -2.50 24.38 28.01
C VAL A 364 -2.89 25.01 26.67
N ALA A 365 -2.02 24.88 25.67
CA ALA A 365 -2.35 25.26 24.31
C ALA A 365 -3.47 24.37 23.75
N ASN A 366 -4.42 24.97 23.02
CA ASN A 366 -5.56 24.30 22.40
C ASN A 366 -6.53 23.60 23.37
N ALA A 367 -6.57 24.02 24.64
CA ALA A 367 -7.66 23.64 25.54
C ALA A 367 -8.99 24.25 25.06
N THR A 368 -10.05 23.43 25.07
CA THR A 368 -11.39 23.80 24.58
C THR A 368 -12.46 23.65 25.65
N ARG A 369 -12.11 23.02 26.77
CA ARG A 369 -12.98 22.70 27.90
C ARG A 369 -12.20 22.85 29.21
N PRO A 370 -12.86 23.14 30.34
CA PRO A 370 -12.18 23.25 31.63
C PRO A 370 -11.38 22.01 32.03
N GLU A 371 -11.86 20.81 31.67
CA GLU A 371 -11.19 19.54 31.97
C GLU A 371 -9.90 19.33 31.14
N HIS A 372 -9.67 20.15 30.10
CA HIS A 372 -8.45 20.10 29.32
C HIS A 372 -7.31 20.93 29.93
N GLU A 373 -7.62 21.79 30.91
CA GLU A 373 -6.65 22.65 31.58
C GLU A 373 -5.89 21.90 32.68
N VAL A 374 -4.70 22.40 33.00
CA VAL A 374 -3.94 22.00 34.19
C VAL A 374 -4.25 22.98 35.31
N GLY A 375 -4.58 22.47 36.50
CA GLY A 375 -4.90 23.32 37.64
C GLY A 375 -3.69 24.11 38.14
N GLY A 376 -3.91 25.36 38.56
CA GLY A 376 -2.85 26.27 39.04
C GLY A 376 -1.96 25.67 40.14
N ASN A 377 -2.55 24.93 41.08
CA ASN A 377 -1.79 24.24 42.13
C ASN A 377 -0.75 23.25 41.52
N LEU A 378 -1.13 22.50 40.49
CA LEU A 378 -0.21 21.56 39.83
C LEU A 378 0.91 22.32 39.12
N THR A 379 0.60 23.40 38.40
CA THR A 379 1.63 24.21 37.72
C THR A 379 2.61 24.87 38.69
N ASP A 380 2.10 25.40 39.81
CA ASP A 380 2.93 26.04 40.85
C ASP A 380 3.87 25.02 41.52
N LEU A 381 3.32 23.85 41.88
CA LEU A 381 4.08 22.74 42.43
C LEU A 381 5.14 22.23 41.44
N ALA A 382 4.78 22.08 40.17
CA ALA A 382 5.70 21.64 39.12
C ALA A 382 6.87 22.62 38.92
N ALA A 383 6.60 23.93 38.95
CA ALA A 383 7.63 24.96 38.81
C ALA A 383 8.63 24.96 39.97
N ALA A 384 8.18 24.72 41.20
CA ALA A 384 9.06 24.67 42.38
C ALA A 384 9.67 23.28 42.64
N ALA A 385 9.17 22.23 41.97
CA ALA A 385 9.27 20.83 42.38
C ALA A 385 10.69 20.35 42.71
N ILE A 386 11.70 20.81 41.97
CA ILE A 386 13.10 20.37 42.15
C ILE A 386 13.65 20.70 43.55
N ALA A 387 13.12 21.73 44.21
CA ALA A 387 13.53 22.17 45.54
C ALA A 387 12.57 21.74 46.66
N LEU A 388 11.43 21.11 46.33
CA LEU A 388 10.40 20.76 47.31
C LEU A 388 10.75 19.47 48.06
N GLN A 389 10.51 19.47 49.38
CA GLN A 389 10.66 18.31 50.27
C GLN A 389 9.34 17.81 50.84
N GLY A 390 8.38 18.72 51.06
CA GLY A 390 7.09 18.39 51.64
C GLY A 390 7.07 18.24 53.16
N PHE A 391 7.46 17.09 53.70
CA PHE A 391 7.31 16.80 55.15
C PHE A 391 8.53 17.19 56.00
N ALA A 392 9.68 17.48 55.40
CA ALA A 392 10.95 17.73 56.09
C ALA A 392 11.36 19.21 56.20
N VAL A 393 10.50 20.12 55.72
CA VAL A 393 10.73 21.58 55.62
C VAL A 393 11.19 22.22 56.94
N SER A 394 10.85 21.59 58.08
CA SER A 394 10.90 22.24 59.40
C SER A 394 12.05 21.81 60.33
N SER A 395 12.99 20.94 59.93
CA SER A 395 13.97 20.37 60.90
C SER A 395 15.30 21.13 61.01
N LEU A 396 15.72 21.86 59.97
CA LEU A 396 17.03 22.54 59.92
C LEU A 396 16.93 24.06 59.72
N VAL A 397 15.82 24.53 59.16
CA VAL A 397 15.52 25.96 58.96
C VAL A 397 14.16 26.21 59.63
N ASN A 398 14.11 27.16 60.58
CA ASN A 398 12.87 27.51 61.28
C ASN A 398 11.98 28.44 60.42
N ASP A 399 11.79 28.08 59.15
CA ASP A 399 11.03 28.84 58.16
C ASP A 399 10.22 27.86 57.30
N THR A 400 8.91 27.85 57.46
CA THR A 400 8.00 26.97 56.71
C THR A 400 7.85 27.37 55.25
N ASN A 401 8.28 28.57 54.87
CA ASN A 401 8.20 29.06 53.50
C ASN A 401 9.45 28.70 52.69
N PHE A 402 10.53 28.25 53.34
CA PHE A 402 11.78 27.92 52.69
C PHE A 402 11.93 26.40 52.54
N GLN A 403 12.11 25.92 51.32
CA GLN A 403 12.40 24.51 51.05
C GLN A 403 13.69 24.38 50.24
N TYR A 404 14.35 23.23 50.37
CA TYR A 404 15.55 22.93 49.62
C TYR A 404 15.71 21.44 49.37
N GLN A 405 16.41 21.07 48.31
CA GLN A 405 16.76 19.68 48.04
C GLN A 405 18.19 19.58 47.52
N MET A 406 18.89 18.53 47.92
CA MET A 406 20.28 18.29 47.55
C MET A 406 20.38 17.09 46.62
N TYR A 407 21.14 17.26 45.54
CA TYR A 407 21.41 16.21 44.57
C TYR A 407 22.93 16.04 44.42
N PRO A 408 23.47 14.82 44.56
CA PRO A 408 24.89 14.55 44.30
C PRO A 408 25.29 14.93 42.88
N ALA A 409 26.52 15.40 42.69
CA ALA A 409 27.04 15.80 41.37
C ALA A 409 27.01 14.67 40.33
N GLU A 410 27.00 13.42 40.76
CA GLU A 410 26.92 12.25 39.87
C GLU A 410 25.49 11.95 39.39
N SER A 411 24.48 12.64 39.93
CA SER A 411 23.07 12.47 39.53
C SER A 411 22.69 13.41 38.38
N VAL A 412 21.68 13.02 37.59
CA VAL A 412 21.23 13.81 36.42
C VAL A 412 20.85 15.24 36.77
N PHE A 413 20.20 15.46 37.93
CA PHE A 413 19.78 16.79 38.37
C PHE A 413 20.78 17.47 39.30
N GLY A 414 21.80 16.75 39.79
CA GLY A 414 22.85 17.32 40.63
C GLY A 414 24.12 17.71 39.88
N VAL A 415 24.27 17.28 38.62
CA VAL A 415 25.45 17.55 37.80
C VAL A 415 25.73 19.05 37.69
N PRO A 416 26.98 19.51 37.94
CA PRO A 416 27.32 20.92 37.84
C PRO A 416 27.21 21.43 36.39
N MET A 417 26.56 22.57 36.22
CA MET A 417 26.45 23.30 34.95
C MET A 417 27.58 24.31 34.75
N ASN A 418 28.41 24.52 35.78
CA ASN A 418 29.70 25.21 35.68
C ASN A 418 29.58 26.66 35.14
N GLY A 419 28.53 27.36 35.56
CA GLY A 419 28.16 28.70 35.12
C GLY A 419 27.30 28.75 33.85
N SER A 420 26.95 27.62 33.25
CA SER A 420 26.12 27.58 32.05
C SER A 420 24.66 27.87 32.38
N VAL A 421 24.18 29.02 31.91
CA VAL A 421 22.77 29.45 32.07
C VAL A 421 21.85 28.55 31.24
N ALA A 422 22.22 28.22 30.00
CA ALA A 422 21.39 27.42 29.10
C ALA A 422 21.17 26.01 29.64
N ASP A 423 22.23 25.34 30.12
CA ASP A 423 22.10 23.97 30.62
C ASP A 423 21.27 23.91 31.91
N MET A 424 21.42 24.91 32.80
CA MET A 424 20.58 25.03 33.99
C MET A 424 19.11 25.29 33.62
N GLN A 425 18.84 26.16 32.64
CA GLN A 425 17.49 26.42 32.14
C GLN A 425 16.84 25.17 31.54
N ALA A 426 17.59 24.42 30.73
CA ALA A 426 17.14 23.17 30.13
C ALA A 426 16.80 22.13 31.21
N MET A 427 17.69 21.94 32.20
CA MET A 427 17.49 21.00 33.30
C MET A 427 16.24 21.34 34.13
N LEU A 428 16.08 22.60 34.53
CA LEU A 428 14.93 23.05 35.33
C LEU A 428 13.61 22.94 34.56
N SER A 429 13.61 23.33 33.28
CA SER A 429 12.44 23.18 32.40
C SER A 429 12.06 21.71 32.21
N ARG A 430 13.07 20.83 32.09
CA ARG A 430 12.88 19.39 31.95
C ARG A 430 12.33 18.76 33.22
N PHE A 431 12.80 19.18 34.39
CA PHE A 431 12.29 18.69 35.67
C PHE A 431 10.83 19.08 35.86
N ALA A 432 10.49 20.35 35.65
CA ALA A 432 9.15 20.88 35.82
C ALA A 432 8.15 20.25 34.85
N ILE A 433 8.48 20.12 33.55
CA ILE A 433 7.58 19.43 32.61
C ILE A 433 7.44 17.94 32.95
N GLY A 434 8.49 17.33 33.53
CA GLY A 434 8.49 15.95 33.98
C GLY A 434 7.47 15.72 35.07
N VAL A 435 7.29 16.68 35.99
CA VAL A 435 6.22 16.61 37.00
C VAL A 435 4.85 16.55 36.35
N VAL A 436 4.60 17.42 35.37
CA VAL A 436 3.31 17.46 34.64
C VAL A 436 3.07 16.17 33.87
N ALA A 437 4.09 15.68 33.16
CA ALA A 437 4.00 14.47 32.36
C ALA A 437 3.70 13.23 33.23
N ILE A 438 4.40 13.08 34.37
CA ILE A 438 4.17 11.94 35.28
C ILE A 438 2.85 12.07 36.03
N ALA A 439 2.41 13.30 36.36
CA ALA A 439 1.07 13.51 36.90
C ALA A 439 -0.01 13.06 35.91
N ALA A 440 0.16 13.33 34.61
CA ALA A 440 -0.77 12.86 33.58
C ALA A 440 -0.83 11.33 33.46
N GLU A 441 0.28 10.62 33.68
CA GLU A 441 0.31 9.15 33.66
C GLU A 441 -0.17 8.52 34.98
N SER A 442 -0.19 9.28 36.08
CA SER A 442 -0.41 8.74 37.43
C SER A 442 -1.77 9.11 38.04
N ASN A 443 -2.30 10.28 37.68
CA ASN A 443 -3.58 10.76 38.18
C ASN A 443 -4.74 9.91 37.67
N SER A 444 -5.86 9.96 38.40
CA SER A 444 -7.09 9.28 38.00
C SER A 444 -7.66 9.82 36.68
N ASP A 445 -8.29 8.90 35.96
CA ASP A 445 -8.91 9.15 34.66
C ASP A 445 -10.29 9.81 34.78
N LEU A 446 -10.56 10.79 33.92
CA LEU A 446 -11.87 11.39 33.66
C LEU A 446 -12.41 10.89 32.33
N THR A 447 -13.68 10.47 32.32
CA THR A 447 -14.38 10.05 31.08
C THR A 447 -15.28 11.18 30.60
N LEU A 448 -15.09 11.60 29.36
CA LEU A 448 -15.84 12.68 28.72
C LEU A 448 -16.41 12.25 27.37
N GLU A 449 -17.50 12.88 26.94
CA GLU A 449 -18.02 12.71 25.59
C GLU A 449 -17.16 13.48 24.58
N GLY A 450 -16.69 12.80 23.54
CA GLY A 450 -15.82 13.36 22.52
C GLY A 450 -15.64 12.47 21.31
N THR A 451 -14.43 12.47 20.75
CA THR A 451 -14.06 11.60 19.63
C THR A 451 -13.02 10.60 20.09
N MET A 452 -13.46 9.38 20.40
CA MET A 452 -12.56 8.33 20.90
C MET A 452 -11.65 7.78 19.78
N PRO A 453 -10.38 7.50 20.09
CA PRO A 453 -9.45 6.89 19.15
C PRO A 453 -9.72 5.39 18.98
N MET A 454 -9.77 4.92 17.74
CA MET A 454 -9.97 3.53 17.38
C MET A 454 -8.88 3.10 16.40
N LYS A 455 -8.43 1.85 16.49
CA LYS A 455 -7.53 1.28 15.47
C LYS A 455 -8.30 1.15 14.15
N GLY A 456 -7.86 1.91 13.15
CA GLY A 456 -8.34 1.75 11.78
C GLY A 456 -7.55 0.70 11.02
N THR A 457 -7.73 0.68 9.70
CA THR A 457 -6.93 -0.18 8.81
C THR A 457 -6.20 0.66 7.78
N VAL A 458 -4.97 0.28 7.44
CA VAL A 458 -4.18 0.93 6.39
C VAL A 458 -3.93 -0.06 5.26
N LEU A 459 -3.86 0.43 4.02
CA LEU A 459 -3.45 -0.39 2.89
C LEU A 459 -1.94 -0.33 2.80
N ASN A 460 -1.28 -1.44 3.11
CA ASN A 460 0.16 -1.58 3.00
C ASN A 460 0.48 -2.26 1.66
N VAL A 461 1.29 -1.60 0.83
CA VAL A 461 1.70 -2.12 -0.48
C VAL A 461 3.17 -2.47 -0.40
N SER A 462 3.46 -3.73 -0.09
CA SER A 462 4.82 -4.20 0.18
C SER A 462 5.71 -4.22 -1.07
N HIS A 463 5.13 -4.45 -2.25
CA HIS A 463 5.90 -4.70 -3.47
C HIS A 463 5.37 -3.96 -4.71
N TRP A 464 5.52 -2.63 -4.73
CA TRP A 464 5.17 -1.80 -5.91
C TRP A 464 5.84 -2.29 -7.21
N ASN A 465 7.10 -2.69 -7.14
CA ASN A 465 7.85 -3.18 -8.30
C ASN A 465 7.20 -4.41 -8.93
N LEU A 466 6.67 -5.34 -8.13
CA LEU A 466 5.98 -6.53 -8.64
C LEU A 466 4.65 -6.16 -9.28
N ILE A 467 3.90 -5.22 -8.70
CA ILE A 467 2.65 -4.72 -9.28
C ILE A 467 2.91 -4.10 -10.65
N HIS A 468 3.90 -3.20 -10.75
CA HIS A 468 4.28 -2.59 -12.04
C HIS A 468 4.72 -3.64 -13.06
N MET A 469 5.53 -4.61 -12.64
CA MET A 469 6.02 -5.68 -13.50
C MET A 469 4.86 -6.52 -14.05
N ILE A 470 3.95 -7.00 -13.20
CA ILE A 470 2.83 -7.85 -13.60
C ILE A 470 1.88 -7.10 -14.54
N LEU A 471 1.51 -5.86 -14.22
CA LEU A 471 0.59 -5.06 -15.03
C LEU A 471 1.20 -4.73 -16.40
N LEU A 472 2.47 -4.32 -16.45
CA LEU A 472 3.16 -3.98 -17.69
C LEU A 472 3.42 -5.23 -18.54
N LEU A 473 3.84 -6.34 -17.92
CA LEU A 473 4.03 -7.62 -18.62
C LEU A 473 2.72 -8.12 -19.22
N THR A 474 1.61 -8.02 -18.48
CA THR A 474 0.27 -8.41 -18.98
C THR A 474 -0.13 -7.59 -20.20
N ALA A 475 -0.03 -6.25 -20.11
CA ALA A 475 -0.40 -5.37 -21.22
C ALA A 475 0.49 -5.55 -22.45
N SER A 476 1.81 -5.66 -22.26
CA SER A 476 2.78 -5.79 -23.35
C SER A 476 2.72 -7.17 -24.02
N LEU A 477 2.62 -8.25 -23.24
CA LEU A 477 2.51 -9.60 -23.77
C LEU A 477 1.19 -9.80 -24.52
N GLN A 478 0.07 -9.28 -23.99
CA GLN A 478 -1.22 -9.33 -24.69
C GLN A 478 -1.15 -8.59 -26.04
N LEU A 479 -0.53 -7.41 -26.08
CA LEU A 479 -0.36 -6.65 -27.33
C LEU A 479 0.54 -7.39 -28.33
N ALA A 480 1.69 -7.88 -27.87
CA ALA A 480 2.65 -8.59 -28.72
C ALA A 480 2.05 -9.86 -29.32
N LEU A 481 1.35 -10.67 -28.51
CA LEU A 481 0.64 -11.85 -28.98
C LEU A 481 -0.50 -11.48 -29.93
N GLY A 482 -1.24 -10.40 -29.65
CA GLY A 482 -2.34 -9.93 -30.50
C GLY A 482 -1.87 -9.51 -31.88
N ILE A 483 -0.79 -8.72 -31.94
CA ILE A 483 -0.16 -8.30 -33.19
C ILE A 483 0.39 -9.52 -33.94
N ALA A 484 1.10 -10.43 -33.25
CA ALA A 484 1.63 -11.65 -33.87
C ALA A 484 0.50 -12.53 -34.44
N ALA A 485 -0.58 -12.73 -33.69
CA ALA A 485 -1.76 -13.48 -34.13
C ALA A 485 -2.39 -12.83 -35.36
N ALA A 486 -2.58 -11.50 -35.36
CA ALA A 486 -3.11 -10.76 -36.50
C ALA A 486 -2.21 -10.87 -37.75
N LEU A 487 -0.89 -10.76 -37.61
CA LEU A 487 0.05 -10.87 -38.72
C LEU A 487 0.07 -12.28 -39.32
N VAL A 488 -0.03 -13.31 -38.47
CA VAL A 488 -0.08 -14.71 -38.90
C VAL A 488 -1.42 -15.04 -39.55
N ALA A 489 -2.53 -14.62 -38.93
CA ALA A 489 -3.88 -14.83 -39.45
C ALA A 489 -4.04 -14.16 -40.83
N ASN A 490 -3.52 -12.94 -41.02
CA ASN A 490 -3.55 -12.21 -42.29
C ASN A 490 -2.86 -12.93 -43.47
N ARG A 491 -2.08 -14.00 -43.24
CA ARG A 491 -1.52 -14.82 -44.32
C ARG A 491 -2.55 -15.65 -45.07
N VAL A 492 -3.73 -15.81 -44.49
CA VAL A 492 -4.84 -16.61 -44.99
C VAL A 492 -6.11 -15.78 -44.90
N VAL A 493 -7.03 -15.91 -45.84
CA VAL A 493 -8.32 -15.23 -45.73
C VAL A 493 -9.16 -15.93 -44.66
N VAL A 494 -9.56 -15.19 -43.63
CA VAL A 494 -10.32 -15.68 -42.46
C VAL A 494 -11.80 -15.29 -42.62
N PRO A 495 -12.76 -16.22 -42.44
CA PRO A 495 -14.19 -15.88 -42.44
C PRO A 495 -14.56 -15.02 -41.22
N ASP A 496 -15.61 -14.19 -41.34
CA ASP A 496 -16.00 -13.19 -40.34
C ASP A 496 -16.48 -13.77 -38.98
N GLY A 497 -16.53 -15.10 -38.86
CA GLY A 497 -16.57 -15.83 -37.60
C GLY A 497 -17.97 -16.26 -37.16
N GLY A 498 -18.99 -16.04 -37.99
CA GLY A 498 -20.35 -16.49 -37.71
C GLY A 498 -20.50 -18.01 -37.78
N ALA A 499 -21.35 -18.60 -36.92
CA ALA A 499 -21.61 -20.05 -36.93
C ALA A 499 -22.08 -20.56 -38.32
N VAL A 500 -22.82 -19.72 -39.04
CA VAL A 500 -23.31 -20.00 -40.39
C VAL A 500 -22.18 -19.99 -41.43
N GLU A 501 -21.27 -19.03 -41.35
CA GLU A 501 -20.12 -18.92 -42.26
C GLU A 501 -19.14 -20.08 -42.07
N ILE A 502 -18.90 -20.46 -40.82
CA ILE A 502 -18.10 -21.64 -40.47
C ILE A 502 -18.76 -22.91 -41.04
N ALA A 503 -20.08 -23.03 -40.94
CA ALA A 503 -20.83 -24.15 -41.51
C ALA A 503 -20.76 -24.18 -43.05
N GLN A 504 -20.76 -23.01 -43.70
CA GLN A 504 -20.61 -22.88 -45.15
C GLN A 504 -19.24 -23.33 -45.63
N VAL A 505 -18.15 -22.94 -44.95
CA VAL A 505 -16.79 -23.43 -45.23
C VAL A 505 -16.68 -24.95 -45.06
N MET A 506 -17.39 -25.51 -44.07
CA MET A 506 -17.41 -26.94 -43.75
C MET A 506 -18.38 -27.75 -44.63
N ARG A 507 -19.17 -27.11 -45.50
CA ARG A 507 -20.25 -27.74 -46.29
C ARG A 507 -19.77 -28.95 -47.10
N ALA A 508 -18.63 -28.83 -47.77
CA ALA A 508 -18.04 -29.91 -48.56
C ALA A 508 -17.72 -31.16 -47.71
N MET A 509 -17.25 -30.94 -46.48
CA MET A 509 -16.97 -32.02 -45.53
C MET A 509 -18.24 -32.66 -44.99
N ALA A 510 -19.27 -31.87 -44.72
CA ALA A 510 -20.56 -32.35 -44.22
C ALA A 510 -21.33 -33.17 -45.26
N ILE A 511 -21.36 -32.73 -46.53
CA ILE A 511 -22.01 -33.46 -47.62
C ILE A 511 -21.32 -34.80 -47.86
N ARG A 512 -19.98 -34.83 -47.86
CA ARG A 512 -19.22 -36.07 -48.09
C ARG A 512 -19.36 -37.08 -46.95
N GLU A 513 -19.50 -36.63 -45.70
CA GLU A 513 -19.84 -37.53 -44.60
C GLU A 513 -21.24 -38.15 -44.77
N ARG A 514 -22.25 -37.34 -45.15
CA ARG A 514 -23.59 -37.89 -45.43
C ARG A 514 -23.52 -38.94 -46.52
N GLN A 515 -22.85 -38.65 -47.63
CA GLN A 515 -22.66 -39.61 -48.72
C GLN A 515 -21.92 -40.88 -48.28
N ALA A 516 -20.89 -40.77 -47.44
CA ALA A 516 -20.20 -41.94 -46.91
C ALA A 516 -21.10 -42.77 -45.99
N ASN A 517 -21.89 -42.12 -45.13
CA ASN A 517 -22.84 -42.80 -44.25
C ASN A 517 -23.99 -43.45 -45.03
N ASP A 518 -24.48 -42.81 -46.09
CA ASP A 518 -25.53 -43.34 -46.96
C ASP A 518 -25.02 -44.55 -47.76
N LEU A 519 -23.77 -44.52 -48.25
CA LEU A 519 -23.13 -45.66 -48.90
C LEU A 519 -22.96 -46.84 -47.93
N ILE A 520 -22.53 -46.57 -46.69
CA ILE A 520 -22.43 -47.60 -45.64
C ILE A 520 -23.82 -48.14 -45.24
N ALA A 521 -24.86 -47.30 -45.26
CA ALA A 521 -26.23 -47.71 -44.98
C ALA A 521 -26.81 -48.59 -46.11
N CYS A 522 -26.55 -48.25 -47.38
CA CYS A 522 -26.92 -49.06 -48.54
C CYS A 522 -26.13 -50.37 -48.61
N GLU A 523 -24.86 -50.38 -48.22
CA GLU A 523 -24.01 -51.57 -48.22
C GLU A 523 -24.40 -52.56 -47.12
N LYS A 524 -24.87 -52.08 -45.96
CA LYS A 524 -25.48 -52.96 -44.94
C LYS A 524 -26.74 -53.70 -45.44
N ALA A 525 -27.32 -53.30 -46.57
CA ALA A 525 -28.44 -53.98 -47.22
C ALA A 525 -28.02 -54.95 -48.34
N SER A 526 -26.74 -55.03 -48.72
CA SER A 526 -26.24 -55.93 -49.79
C SER A 526 -24.98 -56.67 -49.34
N THR A 527 -25.02 -58.00 -49.32
CA THR A 527 -23.93 -58.88 -48.87
C THR A 527 -22.75 -58.94 -49.85
N VAL A 528 -22.01 -57.84 -49.99
CA VAL A 528 -20.72 -57.79 -50.69
C VAL A 528 -19.70 -57.11 -49.77
N GLY A 529 -18.48 -57.64 -49.71
CA GLY A 529 -17.45 -57.28 -48.73
C GLY A 529 -17.04 -55.79 -48.74
N PRO A 530 -16.43 -55.31 -47.63
CA PRO A 530 -16.27 -53.89 -47.36
C PRO A 530 -15.39 -53.20 -48.41
N PRO A 531 -15.67 -51.94 -48.79
CA PRO A 531 -14.83 -51.20 -49.71
C PRO A 531 -13.56 -50.81 -48.97
N PRO A 532 -12.44 -50.54 -49.68
CA PRO A 532 -11.24 -50.04 -49.04
C PRO A 532 -11.56 -48.69 -48.40
N GLY A 533 -11.67 -48.66 -47.07
CA GLY A 533 -11.90 -47.47 -46.26
C GLY A 533 -10.72 -46.50 -46.35
N GLY A 534 -10.64 -45.77 -47.46
CA GLY A 534 -9.63 -44.74 -47.67
C GLY A 534 -9.75 -43.67 -46.59
N LYS A 535 -8.65 -43.40 -45.87
CA LYS A 535 -8.63 -42.33 -44.88
C LYS A 535 -8.66 -40.99 -45.61
N THR A 536 -9.76 -40.25 -45.47
CA THR A 536 -9.92 -38.92 -46.05
C THR A 536 -9.20 -37.87 -45.20
N LEU A 537 -8.36 -37.05 -45.83
CA LEU A 537 -7.69 -35.92 -45.18
C LEU A 537 -8.17 -34.60 -45.79
N TRP A 538 -8.24 -33.56 -44.98
CA TRP A 538 -8.84 -32.27 -45.32
C TRP A 538 -7.88 -31.12 -45.04
N ILE A 539 -7.81 -30.14 -45.94
CA ILE A 539 -7.03 -28.90 -45.78
C ILE A 539 -7.92 -27.68 -46.06
N TYR A 540 -7.66 -26.57 -45.37
CA TYR A 540 -8.34 -25.31 -45.66
C TYR A 540 -7.66 -24.59 -46.83
N ARG A 541 -8.44 -24.07 -47.79
CA ARG A 541 -7.94 -23.30 -48.94
C ARG A 541 -8.71 -21.99 -49.10
N ASP A 542 -7.97 -20.96 -49.47
CA ASP A 542 -8.46 -19.66 -49.91
C ASP A 542 -8.06 -19.43 -51.39
N THR A 543 -8.92 -19.84 -52.32
CA THR A 543 -8.66 -19.69 -53.77
C THR A 543 -9.20 -18.38 -54.29
N LEU A 544 -8.39 -17.58 -54.96
CA LEU A 544 -8.84 -16.32 -55.59
C LEU A 544 -9.71 -16.65 -56.81
N VAL A 545 -10.96 -16.17 -56.82
CA VAL A 545 -11.92 -16.43 -57.91
C VAL A 545 -12.11 -15.19 -58.79
N SER A 546 -12.16 -13.98 -58.22
CA SER A 546 -12.22 -12.73 -58.98
C SER A 546 -11.03 -11.83 -58.63
N LYS A 547 -10.19 -11.53 -59.64
CA LYS A 547 -9.09 -10.57 -59.51
C LYS A 547 -9.56 -9.11 -59.49
N GLU A 548 -10.67 -8.80 -60.16
CA GLU A 548 -11.24 -7.44 -60.24
C GLU A 548 -11.85 -7.03 -58.89
N ASP A 549 -12.53 -7.95 -58.21
CA ASP A 549 -13.25 -7.67 -56.96
C ASP A 549 -12.50 -8.15 -55.69
N GLY A 550 -11.38 -8.85 -55.87
CA GLY A 550 -10.58 -9.39 -54.74
C GLY A 550 -11.31 -10.46 -53.92
N ILE A 551 -12.21 -11.23 -54.55
CA ILE A 551 -13.06 -12.24 -53.90
C ILE A 551 -12.36 -13.59 -53.88
N TYR A 552 -12.30 -14.20 -52.70
CA TYR A 552 -11.77 -15.54 -52.44
C TYR A 552 -12.90 -16.52 -52.16
N ASP A 553 -12.75 -17.77 -52.62
CA ASP A 553 -13.60 -18.91 -52.28
C ASP A 553 -12.95 -19.72 -51.16
N LEU A 554 -13.59 -19.70 -49.98
CA LEU A 554 -13.13 -20.39 -48.77
C LEU A 554 -13.77 -21.76 -48.67
N HIS A 555 -12.97 -22.83 -48.78
CA HIS A 555 -13.50 -24.20 -48.71
C HIS A 555 -12.49 -25.19 -48.13
N MET A 556 -13.02 -26.35 -47.69
CA MET A 556 -12.20 -27.50 -47.29
C MET A 556 -11.97 -28.42 -48.49
N GLU A 557 -10.70 -28.66 -48.82
CA GLU A 557 -10.27 -29.53 -49.91
C GLU A 557 -9.94 -30.94 -49.38
N GLU A 558 -10.44 -31.99 -50.03
CA GLU A 558 -10.17 -33.39 -49.67
C GLU A 558 -9.01 -33.98 -50.47
N GLN A 559 -8.12 -34.68 -49.79
CA GLN A 559 -7.17 -35.62 -50.38
C GLN A 559 -7.51 -37.05 -49.96
N ARG A 560 -7.74 -37.92 -50.95
CA ARG A 560 -7.97 -39.36 -50.73
C ARG A 560 -6.62 -40.08 -50.69
N TYR A 561 -6.40 -40.82 -49.61
CA TYR A 561 -5.25 -41.71 -49.50
C TYR A 561 -5.68 -43.14 -49.85
N THR A 562 -5.25 -43.64 -51.01
CA THR A 562 -5.29 -45.06 -51.37
C THR A 562 -3.99 -45.70 -50.92
N PRO A 563 -3.98 -46.65 -49.97
CA PRO A 563 -2.79 -47.41 -49.66
C PRO A 563 -2.50 -48.34 -50.85
N SER A 564 -1.57 -47.95 -51.72
CA SER A 564 -0.93 -48.89 -52.64
C SER A 564 0.24 -49.55 -51.92
N ASN A 565 0.34 -50.86 -52.03
CA ASN A 565 1.37 -51.70 -51.42
C ASN A 565 2.80 -51.25 -51.79
N GLU A 566 3.71 -51.51 -50.85
CA GLU A 566 5.17 -51.35 -50.80
C GLU A 566 5.93 -51.08 -52.11
N ALA A 567 6.70 -49.98 -52.10
CA ALA A 567 8.13 -49.87 -52.47
C ALA A 567 8.43 -48.52 -53.16
N GLY A 568 9.50 -47.86 -52.74
CA GLY A 568 10.16 -46.82 -53.54
C GLY A 568 10.02 -45.39 -53.04
N MET A 569 11.15 -44.70 -53.01
CA MET A 569 11.36 -43.33 -52.54
C MET A 569 10.49 -42.29 -53.26
N ILE A 570 10.11 -41.23 -52.54
CA ILE A 570 9.53 -40.03 -53.16
C ILE A 570 10.66 -39.02 -53.37
N GLU A 571 11.11 -38.94 -54.61
CA GLU A 571 11.88 -37.83 -55.17
C GLU A 571 10.93 -36.64 -55.40
N MET A 572 11.34 -35.44 -54.97
CA MET A 572 10.64 -34.19 -55.27
C MET A 572 10.97 -33.78 -56.72
N ASP A 573 9.98 -33.84 -57.61
CA ASP A 573 10.11 -33.21 -58.92
C ASP A 573 9.68 -31.73 -58.84
N GLN A 574 10.62 -30.84 -59.14
CA GLN A 574 10.51 -29.40 -59.02
C GLN A 574 10.51 -28.80 -60.43
N GLN A 575 9.38 -28.82 -61.12
CA GLN A 575 9.23 -28.17 -62.42
C GLN A 575 8.86 -26.68 -62.26
N ARG A 576 9.85 -25.84 -62.54
CA ARG A 576 9.74 -24.38 -62.77
C ARG A 576 9.71 -24.16 -64.30
N PRO A 577 8.88 -23.24 -64.85
CA PRO A 577 8.87 -23.00 -66.29
C PRO A 577 10.10 -22.20 -66.75
N GLN A 578 10.71 -22.66 -67.85
CA GLN A 578 11.77 -21.96 -68.56
C GLN A 578 11.22 -20.82 -69.42
N THR A 579 11.89 -19.67 -69.37
CA THR A 579 11.85 -18.63 -70.41
C THR A 579 13.20 -18.61 -71.12
N SER A 580 13.20 -18.91 -72.43
CA SER A 580 14.25 -18.53 -73.39
C SER A 580 13.97 -17.08 -73.85
N ARG A 581 14.85 -16.24 -74.40
CA ARG A 581 16.18 -16.35 -75.03
C ARG A 581 16.66 -14.88 -75.21
N GLY A 582 17.95 -14.59 -75.15
CA GLY A 582 18.47 -13.26 -75.51
C GLY A 582 19.94 -13.05 -75.16
N SER A 583 20.80 -13.36 -76.11
CA SER A 583 22.26 -13.38 -76.12
C SER A 583 22.94 -12.00 -76.22
N THR A 584 23.85 -11.70 -75.28
CA THR A 584 25.27 -11.21 -75.42
C THR A 584 25.61 -9.95 -76.27
N PRO A 585 26.84 -9.33 -76.19
CA PRO A 585 27.98 -9.44 -75.26
C PRO A 585 28.59 -8.03 -74.90
N PRO A 586 29.90 -7.80 -74.65
CA PRO A 586 30.42 -7.34 -73.36
C PRO A 586 31.21 -6.00 -73.46
N ALA A 587 31.65 -5.44 -72.32
CA ALA A 587 32.92 -4.71 -72.25
C ALA A 587 33.26 -4.34 -70.80
N GLN A 588 34.49 -4.75 -70.43
CA GLN A 588 35.48 -4.15 -69.51
C GLN A 588 35.07 -3.72 -68.11
#